data_AF-A0A101J1C5-F1
#
_entry.id   AF-A0A101J1C5-F1
#
_cell.length_a   1.000
_cell.length_b   1.000
_cell.length_c   1.000
_cell.angle_alpha   90.00
_cell.angle_beta   90.00
_cell.angle_gamma   90.00
#
_symmetry.space_group_name_H-M   'P 1'
#
loop_
_entity.id
_entity.type
_entity.pdbx_description
1 polymer ?
#
loop_
_entity_poly.entity_id
_entity_poly.type
_entity_poly.pdbx_seq_one_letter_code
_entity_poly.pdbx_strand_id
1 'polypeptide(L)'
;MTLIGICFAALGIAIASRMEDMHGFQLIMNFVIFPIFGLSGALFPIESLPGWVIPLTLVNPLTYGVEGIRYGLLGTSAIHPLVSLAVLGLTTAVMIVIGAFLFRKASV
;
A
#
# COMPACT_ATOMS: atom_id res chain seq x y z
N MET A 1 4.73 -1.95 11.04
CA MET A 1 5.00 -2.96 9.99
C MET A 1 3.86 -3.94 9.80
N THR A 2 3.21 -4.38 10.89
CA THR A 2 2.02 -5.24 10.86
C THR A 2 0.89 -4.70 9.97
N LEU A 3 0.50 -3.43 10.09
CA LEU A 3 -0.58 -2.85 9.26
C LEU A 3 -0.28 -2.88 7.75
N ILE A 4 0.95 -2.55 7.36
CA ILE A 4 1.38 -2.61 5.95
C ILE A 4 1.29 -4.06 5.45
N GLY A 5 1.83 -5.00 6.23
CA GLY A 5 1.77 -6.42 5.89
C GLY A 5 0.33 -6.92 5.68
N ILE A 6 -0.59 -6.53 6.57
CA ILE A 6 -2.01 -6.90 6.45
C ILE A 6 -2.66 -6.25 5.21
N CYS A 7 -2.40 -4.97 4.95
CA CYS A 7 -2.92 -4.26 3.79
C CYS A 7 -2.50 -4.92 2.47
N PHE A 8 -1.22 -5.22 2.31
CA PHE A 8 -0.70 -5.84 1.09
C PHE A 8 -1.04 -7.33 0.98
N ALA A 9 -1.16 -8.05 2.10
CA ALA A 9 -1.67 -9.42 2.11
C ALA A 9 -3.14 -9.47 1.64
N ALA A 10 -3.99 -8.56 2.14
CA ALA A 10 -5.39 -8.46 1.73
C ALA A 10 -5.52 -8.11 0.24
N LEU A 11 -4.67 -7.21 -0.27
CA LEU A 11 -4.60 -6.89 -1.69
C LEU A 11 -4.18 -8.11 -2.53
N GLY A 12 -3.15 -8.85 -2.10
CA GLY A 12 -2.71 -10.07 -2.77
C GLY A 12 -3.80 -11.14 -2.83
N ILE A 13 -4.54 -11.34 -1.74
CA ILE A 13 -5.69 -12.27 -1.68
C ILE A 13 -6.82 -11.80 -2.61
N ALA A 14 -7.12 -10.51 -2.64
CA ALA A 14 -8.15 -9.96 -3.51
C ALA A 14 -7.82 -10.21 -5.00
N ILE A 15 -6.58 -10.01 -5.41
CA ILE A 15 -6.14 -10.28 -6.79
C ILE A 15 -6.16 -11.80 -7.05
N ALA A 16 -5.59 -12.61 -6.15
CA ALA A 16 -5.55 -14.07 -6.30
C ALA A 16 -6.96 -14.69 -6.46
N SER A 17 -7.97 -14.16 -5.75
CA SER A 17 -9.36 -14.63 -5.84
C SER A 17 -10.01 -14.47 -7.22
N ARG A 18 -9.40 -13.68 -8.12
CA ARG A 18 -9.90 -13.41 -9.47
C ARG A 18 -9.04 -14.02 -10.57
N MET A 19 -7.99 -14.75 -10.20
CA MET A 19 -7.04 -15.30 -11.16
C MET A 19 -7.11 -16.81 -11.21
N GLU A 20 -7.29 -17.31 -12.42
CA GLU A 20 -7.30 -18.75 -12.71
C GLU A 20 -5.88 -19.26 -13.01
N ASP A 21 -4.99 -18.38 -13.49
CA ASP A 21 -3.60 -18.69 -13.81
C ASP A 21 -2.61 -18.06 -12.80
N MET A 22 -1.79 -18.91 -12.22
CA MET A 22 -0.79 -18.55 -11.22
C MET A 22 0.43 -17.84 -11.82
N HIS A 23 0.73 -18.08 -13.11
CA HIS A 23 1.81 -17.37 -13.79
C HIS A 23 1.42 -15.91 -14.08
N GLY A 24 0.20 -15.68 -14.58
CA GLY A 24 -0.37 -14.35 -14.71
C GLY A 24 -0.42 -13.58 -13.40
N PHE A 25 -0.72 -14.25 -12.27
CA PHE A 25 -0.78 -13.61 -10.96
C PHE A 25 0.55 -13.01 -10.52
N GLN A 26 1.65 -13.76 -10.65
CA GLN A 26 2.96 -13.24 -10.31
C GLN A 26 3.35 -12.04 -11.17
N LEU A 27 3.00 -12.05 -12.45
CA LEU A 27 3.32 -10.98 -13.38
C LEU A 27 2.55 -9.69 -13.01
N ILE A 28 1.25 -9.81 -12.71
CA ILE A 28 0.43 -8.69 -12.22
C ILE A 28 0.94 -8.16 -10.89
N MET A 29 1.25 -9.04 -9.93
CA MET A 29 1.77 -8.63 -8.63
C MET A 29 3.07 -7.87 -8.75
N ASN A 30 4.02 -8.34 -9.56
CA ASN A 30 5.28 -7.63 -9.80
C ASN A 30 5.06 -6.28 -10.48
N PHE A 31 4.16 -6.24 -11.49
CA PHE A 31 3.81 -5.00 -12.17
C PHE A 31 3.13 -3.97 -11.27
N VAL A 32 2.35 -4.41 -10.27
CA VAL A 32 1.68 -3.53 -9.30
C VAL A 32 2.63 -3.11 -8.17
N ILE A 33 3.44 -4.03 -7.66
CA ILE A 33 4.37 -3.75 -6.55
C ILE A 33 5.44 -2.73 -6.97
N PHE A 34 5.98 -2.84 -8.19
CA PHE A 34 7.05 -1.94 -8.64
C PHE A 34 6.68 -0.45 -8.59
N PRO A 35 5.58 0.03 -9.22
CA PRO A 35 5.18 1.43 -9.15
C PRO A 35 4.74 1.83 -7.74
N ILE A 36 4.07 0.95 -6.98
CA ILE A 36 3.73 1.22 -5.58
C ILE A 36 4.98 1.45 -4.75
N PHE A 37 6.01 0.63 -4.92
CA PHE A 37 7.26 0.79 -4.19
C PHE A 37 8.01 2.05 -4.62
N GLY A 38 8.08 2.32 -5.94
CA GLY A 38 8.68 3.54 -6.49
C GLY A 38 8.02 4.83 -5.98
N LEU A 39 6.70 4.84 -5.87
CA LEU A 39 5.92 6.01 -5.42
C LEU A 39 5.74 6.08 -3.89
N SER A 40 6.32 5.16 -3.13
CA SER A 40 6.09 5.07 -1.67
C SER A 40 6.92 6.05 -0.82
N GLY A 41 7.76 6.86 -1.43
CA GLY A 41 8.71 7.67 -0.66
C GLY A 41 9.89 6.87 -0.07
N ALA A 42 9.93 5.54 -0.24
CA ALA A 42 11.02 4.69 0.26
C ALA A 42 12.33 4.85 -0.52
N LEU A 43 12.23 4.90 -1.86
CA LEU A 43 13.38 5.08 -2.76
C LEU A 43 13.77 6.54 -2.90
N PHE A 44 12.78 7.44 -2.98
CA PHE A 44 12.97 8.88 -3.17
C PHE A 44 12.18 9.65 -2.12
N PRO A 45 12.81 10.52 -1.31
CA PRO A 45 12.08 11.35 -0.36
C PRO A 45 11.01 12.20 -1.05
N ILE A 46 9.81 12.28 -0.46
CA ILE A 46 8.66 12.98 -1.04
C ILE A 46 8.98 14.46 -1.35
N GLU A 47 9.78 15.09 -0.48
CA GLU A 47 10.24 16.48 -0.58
C GLU A 47 11.11 16.74 -1.82
N SER A 48 11.74 15.70 -2.38
CA SER A 48 12.61 15.78 -3.55
C SER A 48 11.91 15.48 -4.87
N LEU A 49 10.61 15.13 -4.83
CA LEU A 49 9.86 14.75 -6.01
C LEU A 49 9.33 15.96 -6.78
N PRO A 50 9.20 15.86 -8.12
CA PRO A 50 8.49 16.87 -8.91
C PRO A 50 7.07 17.05 -8.40
N GLY A 51 6.56 18.29 -8.37
CA GLY A 51 5.25 18.61 -7.78
C GLY A 51 4.07 17.80 -8.33
N TRP A 52 4.15 17.32 -9.58
CA TRP A 52 3.13 16.48 -10.21
C TRP A 52 3.12 15.02 -9.72
N VAL A 53 4.23 14.52 -9.16
CA VAL A 53 4.36 13.15 -8.62
C VAL A 53 3.86 13.08 -7.17
N ILE A 54 3.96 14.17 -6.42
CA ILE A 54 3.52 14.26 -5.03
C ILE A 54 2.08 13.74 -4.84
N PRO A 55 1.05 14.16 -5.62
CA PRO A 55 -0.29 13.63 -5.43
C PRO A 55 -0.39 12.11 -5.67
N LEU A 56 0.41 11.53 -6.58
CA LEU A 56 0.45 10.07 -6.79
C LEU A 56 1.02 9.34 -5.58
N THR A 57 2.04 9.91 -4.94
CA THR A 57 2.61 9.34 -3.71
C THR A 57 1.63 9.40 -2.53
N LEU A 58 0.79 10.45 -2.45
CA LEU A 58 -0.21 10.60 -1.38
C LEU A 58 -1.39 9.63 -1.50
N VAL A 59 -1.69 9.12 -2.70
CA VAL A 59 -2.69 8.07 -2.90
C VAL A 59 -2.18 6.71 -2.43
N ASN A 60 -0.86 6.52 -2.42
CA ASN A 60 -0.25 5.24 -2.10
C ASN A 60 -0.22 4.99 -0.57
N PRO A 61 -0.90 3.95 -0.05
CA PRO A 61 -0.90 3.65 1.37
C PRO A 61 0.49 3.28 1.91
N LEU A 62 1.38 2.76 1.06
CA LEU A 62 2.74 2.42 1.46
C LEU A 62 3.53 3.67 1.89
N THR A 63 3.21 4.84 1.32
CA THR A 63 3.84 6.12 1.67
C THR A 63 3.69 6.47 3.14
N TYR A 64 2.48 6.35 3.67
CA TYR A 64 2.20 6.60 5.09
C TYR A 64 2.89 5.56 5.99
N GLY A 65 3.00 4.32 5.50
CA GLY A 65 3.74 3.27 6.17
C GLY A 65 5.24 3.58 6.29
N VAL A 66 5.87 4.02 5.20
CA VAL A 66 7.28 4.40 5.14
C VAL A 66 7.55 5.63 6.00
N GLU A 67 6.71 6.66 5.91
CA GLU A 67 6.84 7.87 6.73
C GLU A 67 6.66 7.59 8.22
N GLY A 68 5.79 6.65 8.59
CA GLY A 68 5.66 6.18 9.98
C GLY A 68 6.93 5.50 10.51
N ILE A 69 7.59 4.67 9.68
CA ILE A 69 8.90 4.10 10.05
C ILE A 69 9.94 5.22 10.17
N ARG A 70 9.98 6.13 9.19
CA ARG A 70 10.94 7.24 9.14
C ARG A 70 10.84 8.07 10.40
N TYR A 71 9.64 8.42 10.83
CA TYR A 71 9.41 9.09 12.11
C TYR A 71 9.92 8.28 13.30
N GLY A 72 9.63 6.98 13.35
CA GLY A 72 10.08 6.10 14.44
C GLY A 72 11.59 5.92 14.53
N LEU A 73 12.31 6.01 13.41
CA LEU A 73 13.77 5.83 13.35
C LEU A 73 14.55 7.15 13.44
N LEU A 74 14.09 8.20 12.77
CA LEU A 74 14.80 9.47 12.60
C LEU A 74 14.16 10.63 13.38
N GLY A 75 13.01 10.42 14.02
CA GLY A 75 12.26 11.48 14.72
C GLY A 75 11.67 12.55 13.80
N THR A 76 11.79 12.38 12.48
CA THR A 76 11.37 13.34 11.45
C THR A 76 10.57 12.63 10.36
N SER A 77 9.51 13.27 9.87
CA SER A 77 8.69 12.78 8.77
C SER A 77 8.11 13.94 8.00
N ALA A 78 7.96 13.77 6.68
CA ALA A 78 7.33 14.75 5.80
C ALA A 78 5.81 14.85 6.07
N ILE A 79 5.21 13.77 6.56
CA ILE A 79 3.79 13.67 6.90
C ILE A 79 3.64 13.48 8.40
N HIS A 80 2.66 14.18 9.00
CA HIS A 80 2.38 14.06 10.43
C HIS A 80 2.08 12.60 10.84
N PRO A 81 2.75 12.03 11.86
CA PRO A 81 2.67 10.60 12.18
C PRO A 81 1.25 10.10 12.47
N LEU A 82 0.44 10.91 13.15
CA LEU A 82 -0.98 10.59 13.41
C LEU A 82 -1.81 10.48 12.12
N VAL A 83 -1.54 11.33 11.12
CA VAL A 83 -2.22 11.27 9.82
C VAL A 83 -1.81 10.00 9.09
N SER A 84 -0.52 9.67 9.12
CA SER A 84 0.00 8.43 8.54
C SER A 84 -0.64 7.19 9.17
N LEU A 85 -0.79 7.16 10.49
CA LEU A 85 -1.47 6.06 11.18
C LEU A 85 -2.96 5.98 10.84
N ALA A 86 -3.67 7.10 10.82
CA ALA A 86 -5.09 7.14 10.49
C ALA A 86 -5.37 6.69 9.06
N VAL A 87 -4.61 7.20 8.08
CA VAL A 87 -4.77 6.83 6.66
C VAL A 87 -4.39 5.38 6.43
N LEU A 88 -3.29 4.91 7.01
CA LEU A 88 -2.87 3.52 6.90
C LEU A 88 -3.89 2.56 7.54
N GLY A 89 -4.41 2.92 8.71
CA GLY A 89 -5.45 2.16 9.40
C GLY A 89 -6.74 2.08 8.58
N LEU A 90 -7.21 3.21 8.06
CA LEU A 90 -8.40 3.28 7.19
C LEU A 90 -8.20 2.44 5.92
N THR A 91 -7.06 2.58 5.25
CA THR A 91 -6.80 1.85 4.01
C THR A 91 -6.67 0.35 4.26
N THR A 92 -6.08 -0.06 5.38
CA THR A 92 -6.02 -1.45 5.80
C THR A 92 -7.42 -2.01 6.03
N ALA A 93 -8.28 -1.29 6.76
CA ALA A 93 -9.67 -1.70 6.97
C ALA A 93 -10.45 -1.84 5.66
N VAL A 94 -10.29 -0.87 4.74
CA VAL A 94 -10.90 -0.92 3.40
C VAL A 94 -10.42 -2.15 2.61
N MET A 95 -9.11 -2.41 2.58
CA MET A 95 -8.55 -3.57 1.88
C MET A 95 -9.01 -4.90 2.48
N ILE A 96 -9.15 -5.00 3.80
CA ILE A 96 -9.73 -6.17 4.46
C ILE A 96 -11.19 -6.37 4.04
N VAL A 97 -12.01 -5.32 4.03
CA VAL A 97 -13.42 -5.40 3.61
C VAL A 97 -13.53 -5.81 2.15
N ILE A 98 -12.71 -5.22 1.27
CA ILE A 98 -12.65 -5.57 -0.15
C ILE A 98 -12.24 -7.04 -0.32
N GLY A 99 -11.16 -7.47 0.34
CA GLY A 99 -10.68 -8.85 0.31
C GLY A 99 -11.74 -9.83 0.78
N ALA A 100 -12.41 -9.55 1.90
CA ALA A 100 -13.50 -10.36 2.42
C ALA A 100 -14.71 -10.42 1.46
N PHE A 101 -15.07 -9.30 0.84
CA PHE A 101 -16.18 -9.24 -0.12
C PHE A 101 -15.88 -9.98 -1.42
N LEU A 102 -14.66 -9.83 -1.96
CA LEU A 102 -14.21 -10.55 -3.15
C LEU A 102 -14.13 -12.06 -2.89
N PHE A 103 -13.60 -12.47 -1.74
CA PHE A 103 -13.53 -13.87 -1.34
C PHE A 103 -14.93 -14.49 -1.21
N ARG A 104 -15.88 -13.79 -0.57
CA ARG A 104 -17.28 -14.23 -0.47
C ARG A 104 -17.93 -14.42 -1.85
N LYS A 105 -17.58 -13.59 -2.83
CA LYS A 105 -18.14 -13.68 -4.19
C LYS A 105 -17.48 -14.80 -5.03
N ALA A 106 -16.25 -15.18 -4.71
CA ALA A 106 -15.57 -16.31 -5.36
C ALA A 106 -16.04 -17.68 -4.84
N SER A 107 -16.66 -17.73 -3.66
CA SER A 107 -17.17 -18.94 -3.02
C SER A 107 -18.67 -19.21 -3.24
N VAL A 108 -19.30 -18.58 -4.24
CA VAL A 108 -20.70 -18.82 -4.65
C VAL A 108 -20.71 -19.14 -6.14
#